data_AF-L7U4V7-F1
#
_entry.id   AF-L7U4V7-F1
#
_cell.length_a   1.000
_cell.length_b   1.000
_cell.length_c   1.000
_cell.angle_alpha   90.00
_cell.angle_beta   90.00
_cell.angle_gamma   90.00
#
_symmetry.space_group_name_H-M   'P 1'
#
loop_
_entity.id
_entity.type
_entity.pdbx_description
1 polymer ?
#
loop_
_entity_poly.entity_id
_entity_poly.type
_entity_poly.pdbx_seq_one_letter_code
_entity_poly.pdbx_strand_id
1 'polypeptide(L)'
;MEVARREAAEAASTRGLPESTPEAAPARGAPAEALRAAPTKGSVAKRSGGSGQFSQSAEISTAEAAKEKYRQAELEAPDARLPKDVKLLRKLAPKLNEPPPGVEKGAARWRDYVAYRKNRLKEIRDGEPVKGPLKWEGYEEMRNLHARGMEFERKMVAILEEDAAKPRAERTWLKDFEQPRIETHVGVAKVDFRYADVLVIEGQPTPGQPVRVEAFSFKSRDLRFLKSQELEVRVNTDASNAMKYYGGSLRILRDRMRQQADVQRVRLIYDGQELLPKELKLFSDAARIAEKKIKGVEVEYQ
;
A
#
# COMPACT_ATOMS: atom_id res chain seq x y z
N MET A 1 -37.54 -11.20 58.03
CA MET A 1 -37.20 -12.63 57.91
C MET A 1 -35.79 -12.69 57.34
N GLU A 2 -34.76 -12.66 58.18
CA GLU A 2 -34.14 -13.86 58.83
C GLU A 2 -33.64 -14.87 57.79
N VAL A 3 -32.41 -15.39 57.75
CA VAL A 3 -31.14 -15.35 58.51
C VAL A 3 -30.13 -15.91 57.48
N ALA A 4 -29.08 -15.19 57.08
CA ALA A 4 -27.72 -15.22 57.61
C ALA A 4 -26.91 -16.54 57.46
N ARG A 5 -25.62 -16.32 57.08
CA ARG A 5 -24.39 -16.87 57.69
C ARG A 5 -23.85 -18.24 57.28
N ARG A 6 -22.66 -18.22 56.63
CA ARG A 6 -21.28 -18.50 57.16
C ARG A 6 -20.39 -18.99 56.00
N GLU A 7 -19.26 -18.37 55.63
CA GLU A 7 -17.98 -18.08 56.31
C GLU A 7 -17.03 -19.28 56.53
N ALA A 8 -15.74 -18.96 56.33
CA ALA A 8 -14.47 -19.60 56.70
C ALA A 8 -13.98 -20.75 55.79
N ALA A 9 -12.85 -20.67 55.06
CA ALA A 9 -11.47 -20.31 55.42
C ALA A 9 -10.86 -21.28 56.46
N GLU A 10 -9.78 -22.00 56.11
CA GLU A 10 -8.41 -21.81 56.63
C GLU A 10 -7.50 -23.03 56.41
N ALA A 11 -6.21 -22.72 56.18
CA ALA A 11 -5.02 -23.32 56.80
C ALA A 11 -4.23 -24.49 56.15
N ALA A 12 -2.93 -24.15 55.98
CA ALA A 12 -1.69 -24.91 56.23
C ALA A 12 -1.27 -26.01 55.22
N SER A 13 -0.13 -25.91 54.51
CA SER A 13 1.29 -25.74 54.90
C SER A 13 1.95 -27.03 55.44
N THR A 14 2.80 -27.64 54.60
CA THR A 14 3.95 -28.51 54.95
C THR A 14 4.91 -28.53 53.75
N ARG A 15 6.02 -27.77 53.76
CA ARG A 15 7.41 -28.15 54.15
C ARG A 15 8.02 -29.33 53.38
N GLY A 16 9.16 -29.08 52.72
CA GLY A 16 10.16 -30.11 52.37
C GLY A 16 11.10 -29.76 51.20
N LEU A 17 12.19 -29.02 51.46
CA LEU A 17 13.49 -29.10 50.76
C LEU A 17 14.47 -29.88 51.66
N PRO A 18 15.51 -30.55 51.13
CA PRO A 18 16.84 -29.94 50.92
C PRO A 18 17.46 -30.27 49.53
N GLU A 19 18.26 -29.39 48.89
CA GLU A 19 19.75 -29.29 48.95
C GLU A 19 20.48 -30.63 48.63
N SER A 20 21.54 -30.76 47.82
CA SER A 20 22.54 -29.83 47.26
C SER A 20 23.42 -30.55 46.18
N THR A 21 24.06 -29.73 45.33
CA THR A 21 25.11 -29.90 44.28
C THR A 21 26.46 -30.47 44.82
N PRO A 22 27.63 -30.61 44.10
CA PRO A 22 28.04 -30.21 42.73
C PRO A 22 28.99 -31.19 41.92
N GLU A 23 29.39 -30.76 40.71
CA GLU A 23 30.81 -30.64 40.24
C GLU A 23 31.37 -31.46 39.03
N ALA A 24 31.77 -30.67 38.00
CA ALA A 24 32.93 -30.67 37.08
C ALA A 24 33.29 -31.77 36.04
N ALA A 25 33.84 -31.25 34.92
CA ALA A 25 34.32 -31.85 33.66
C ALA A 25 35.82 -32.30 33.75
N PRO A 26 36.72 -32.29 32.71
CA PRO A 26 36.66 -32.32 31.23
C PRO A 26 37.73 -33.24 30.54
N ALA A 27 37.81 -33.33 29.19
CA ALA A 27 39.05 -33.50 28.37
C ALA A 27 38.68 -33.61 26.85
N ARG A 28 39.00 -32.66 25.94
CA ARG A 28 40.28 -32.26 25.28
C ARG A 28 40.71 -33.14 24.09
N GLY A 29 40.89 -32.50 22.91
CA GLY A 29 41.84 -32.95 21.87
C GLY A 29 41.46 -32.65 20.39
N ALA A 30 41.92 -31.53 19.83
CA ALA A 30 42.15 -31.30 18.38
C ALA A 30 43.66 -31.54 18.07
N PRO A 31 44.26 -31.32 16.86
CA PRO A 31 43.77 -30.84 15.54
C PRO A 31 44.41 -31.56 14.29
N ALA A 32 44.10 -31.16 13.03
CA ALA A 32 45.07 -30.88 11.94
C ALA A 32 44.45 -30.64 10.53
N GLU A 33 44.88 -29.51 9.94
CA GLU A 33 45.13 -29.10 8.54
C GLU A 33 44.35 -29.61 7.29
N ALA A 34 43.78 -28.61 6.60
CA ALA A 34 43.93 -28.25 5.18
C ALA A 34 44.09 -29.34 4.10
N LEU A 35 43.20 -29.31 3.09
CA LEU A 35 43.57 -29.38 1.67
C LEU A 35 42.40 -28.85 0.79
N ARG A 36 42.72 -27.91 -0.09
CA ARG A 36 41.86 -27.42 -1.19
C ARG A 36 41.80 -28.46 -2.32
N ALA A 37 40.63 -28.68 -2.91
CA ALA A 37 40.41 -28.81 -4.36
C ALA A 37 38.92 -29.07 -4.68
N ALA A 38 38.32 -28.23 -5.53
CA ALA A 38 37.07 -28.49 -6.26
C ALA A 38 37.35 -29.33 -7.53
N PRO A 39 36.41 -29.66 -8.44
CA PRO A 39 34.93 -29.72 -8.39
C PRO A 39 34.38 -31.10 -8.89
N THR A 40 33.10 -31.41 -8.67
CA THR A 40 32.39 -32.37 -9.55
C THR A 40 30.94 -31.96 -9.77
N LYS A 41 30.55 -32.02 -11.05
CA LYS A 41 29.28 -31.58 -11.60
C LYS A 41 28.14 -32.55 -11.29
N GLY A 42 26.97 -31.98 -11.05
CA GLY A 42 25.70 -32.48 -11.60
C GLY A 42 24.94 -33.49 -10.76
N SER A 43 23.80 -33.06 -10.22
CA SER A 43 22.49 -33.64 -10.55
C SER A 43 21.38 -32.84 -9.88
N VAL A 44 20.58 -32.20 -10.74
CA VAL A 44 19.43 -31.37 -10.40
C VAL A 44 18.26 -32.27 -9.99
N ALA A 45 17.82 -32.17 -8.73
CA ALA A 45 16.55 -32.71 -8.26
C ALA A 45 15.55 -31.56 -8.05
N LYS A 46 14.68 -31.45 -9.05
CA LYS A 46 13.45 -30.68 -9.21
C LYS A 46 12.68 -30.49 -7.88
N ARG A 47 12.61 -29.25 -7.38
CA ARG A 47 11.51 -28.77 -6.52
C ARG A 47 10.73 -27.69 -7.26
N SER A 48 9.64 -28.13 -7.85
CA SER A 48 8.53 -27.30 -8.31
C SER A 48 7.86 -26.64 -7.10
N GLY A 49 7.86 -25.31 -7.08
CA GLY A 49 7.26 -24.51 -6.02
C GLY A 49 7.13 -23.03 -6.39
N GLY A 50 6.54 -22.75 -7.55
CA GLY A 50 5.65 -21.61 -7.75
C GLY A 50 6.13 -20.17 -7.49
N SER A 51 7.38 -19.81 -7.80
CA SER A 51 7.74 -18.41 -8.06
C SER A 51 7.49 -18.10 -9.54
N GLY A 52 6.21 -17.86 -9.86
CA GLY A 52 5.76 -17.49 -11.20
C GLY A 52 6.54 -16.28 -11.71
N GLN A 53 7.23 -16.52 -12.83
CA GLN A 53 7.97 -15.56 -13.63
C GLN A 53 7.20 -14.24 -13.81
N PHE A 54 7.64 -13.17 -13.16
CA PHE A 54 7.47 -11.84 -13.71
C PHE A 54 8.71 -11.53 -14.54
N SER A 55 8.50 -11.50 -15.85
CA SER A 55 9.50 -11.34 -16.90
C SER A 55 10.56 -10.30 -16.58
N GLN A 56 11.80 -10.60 -16.97
CA GLN A 56 12.99 -9.76 -16.85
C GLN A 56 12.99 -8.51 -17.77
N SER A 57 11.83 -7.95 -18.07
CA SER A 57 11.70 -6.79 -18.96
C SER A 57 10.61 -5.89 -18.40
N ALA A 58 10.99 -5.03 -17.47
CA ALA A 58 10.10 -4.00 -16.97
C ALA A 58 10.80 -2.66 -17.21
N GLU A 59 10.78 -2.25 -18.47
CA GLU A 59 10.72 -0.83 -18.80
C GLU A 59 9.41 -0.31 -18.20
N ILE A 60 9.40 -0.06 -16.89
CA ILE A 60 8.21 0.40 -16.21
C ILE A 60 8.03 1.86 -16.58
N SER A 61 7.36 2.06 -17.72
CA SER A 61 7.06 3.37 -18.25
C SER A 61 6.01 4.05 -17.38
N THR A 62 6.02 5.38 -17.36
CA THR A 62 4.95 6.19 -16.75
C THR A 62 3.55 5.78 -17.26
N ALA A 63 3.45 5.31 -18.51
CA ALA A 63 2.22 4.81 -19.10
C ALA A 63 1.74 3.49 -18.48
N GLU A 64 2.65 2.57 -18.12
CA GLU A 64 2.32 1.32 -17.44
C GLU A 64 1.82 1.60 -16.01
N ALA A 65 2.51 2.48 -15.29
CA ALA A 65 2.08 2.90 -13.96
C ALA A 65 0.71 3.58 -13.98
N ALA A 66 0.46 4.46 -14.97
CA ALA A 66 -0.84 5.09 -15.15
C ALA A 66 -1.95 4.06 -15.42
N LYS A 67 -1.66 3.06 -16.28
CA LYS A 67 -2.60 1.97 -16.58
C LYS A 67 -2.91 1.12 -15.34
N GLU A 68 -1.90 0.80 -14.54
CA GLU A 68 -2.10 -0.03 -13.35
C GLU A 68 -2.78 0.75 -12.21
N LYS A 69 -2.43 2.03 -12.00
CA LYS A 69 -3.18 2.90 -11.08
C LYS A 69 -4.65 3.02 -11.49
N TYR A 70 -4.92 3.13 -12.79
CA TYR A 70 -6.29 3.11 -13.31
C TYR A 70 -7.01 1.78 -13.03
N ARG A 71 -6.32 0.65 -13.23
CA ARG A 71 -6.84 -0.69 -12.90
C ARG A 71 -7.12 -0.83 -11.41
N GLN A 72 -6.23 -0.33 -10.56
CA GLN A 72 -6.41 -0.35 -9.11
C GLN A 72 -7.63 0.50 -8.69
N ALA A 73 -7.76 1.71 -9.23
CA ALA A 73 -8.93 2.56 -8.98
C ALA A 73 -10.24 1.86 -9.40
N GLU A 74 -10.22 1.15 -10.54
CA GLU A 74 -11.35 0.34 -10.98
C GLU A 74 -11.65 -0.82 -10.03
N LEU A 75 -10.65 -1.52 -9.48
CA LEU A 75 -10.84 -2.62 -8.53
C LEU A 75 -11.41 -2.17 -7.18
N GLU A 76 -11.01 -0.99 -6.74
CA GLU A 76 -11.39 -0.36 -5.46
C GLU A 76 -12.70 0.44 -5.55
N ALA A 77 -13.20 0.71 -6.76
CA ALA A 77 -14.47 1.38 -6.97
C ALA A 77 -15.64 0.61 -6.32
N PRO A 78 -16.67 1.32 -5.80
CA PRO A 78 -17.87 0.70 -5.22
C PRO A 78 -18.50 -0.35 -6.15
N ASP A 79 -19.02 -1.44 -5.57
CA ASP A 79 -19.40 -2.67 -6.29
C ASP A 79 -20.70 -2.58 -7.13
N ALA A 80 -21.07 -1.39 -7.63
CA ALA A 80 -22.16 -1.24 -8.60
C ALA A 80 -21.74 -1.78 -10.00
N ARG A 81 -21.63 -3.10 -10.11
CA ARG A 81 -21.15 -3.82 -11.29
C ARG A 81 -22.26 -4.60 -11.98
N LEU A 82 -22.07 -4.86 -13.27
CA LEU A 82 -22.85 -5.83 -13.99
C LEU A 82 -22.29 -7.25 -13.77
N PRO A 83 -23.14 -8.29 -13.90
CA PRO A 83 -22.68 -9.68 -13.86
C PRO A 83 -21.66 -10.00 -14.95
N LYS A 84 -20.84 -11.04 -14.73
CA LYS A 84 -19.87 -11.54 -15.71
C LYS A 84 -20.48 -12.39 -16.83
N ASP A 85 -21.81 -12.51 -16.91
CA ASP A 85 -22.49 -13.29 -17.95
C ASP A 85 -22.25 -12.66 -19.34
N VAL A 86 -21.49 -13.35 -20.19
CA VAL A 86 -21.12 -12.91 -21.53
C VAL A 86 -22.34 -12.65 -22.42
N LYS A 87 -23.39 -13.48 -22.32
CA LYS A 87 -24.62 -13.31 -23.11
C LYS A 87 -25.35 -12.04 -22.67
N LEU A 88 -25.48 -11.84 -21.36
CA LEU A 88 -26.09 -10.64 -20.80
C LEU A 88 -25.30 -9.37 -21.15
N LEU A 89 -23.97 -9.40 -21.03
CA LEU A 89 -23.11 -8.27 -21.33
C LEU A 89 -23.14 -7.86 -22.81
N ARG A 90 -23.30 -8.81 -23.73
CA ARG A 90 -23.53 -8.53 -25.17
C ARG A 90 -24.87 -7.85 -25.41
N LYS A 91 -25.93 -8.33 -24.74
CA LYS A 91 -27.27 -7.73 -24.83
C LYS A 91 -27.29 -6.30 -24.27
N LEU A 92 -26.53 -6.05 -23.21
CA LEU A 92 -26.40 -4.75 -22.55
C LEU A 92 -25.21 -3.92 -23.07
N ALA A 93 -24.69 -4.20 -24.26
CA ALA A 93 -23.56 -3.47 -24.81
C ALA A 93 -23.97 -2.00 -25.06
N PRO A 94 -23.26 -1.02 -24.47
CA PRO A 94 -23.55 0.39 -24.72
C PRO A 94 -23.24 0.74 -26.17
N LYS A 95 -24.08 1.57 -26.80
CA LYS A 95 -23.85 2.07 -28.16
C LYS A 95 -23.35 3.50 -28.13
N LEU A 96 -22.40 3.82 -28.99
CA LEU A 96 -21.75 5.14 -29.03
C LEU A 96 -22.73 6.30 -29.25
N ASN A 97 -23.79 6.06 -30.04
CA ASN A 97 -24.83 7.01 -30.40
C ASN A 97 -26.04 7.03 -29.44
N GLU A 98 -26.05 6.17 -28.42
CA GLU A 98 -27.12 6.06 -27.42
C GLU A 98 -26.53 6.29 -26.02
N PRO A 99 -26.00 7.50 -25.71
CA PRO A 99 -25.55 7.82 -24.36
C PRO A 99 -26.73 7.85 -23.38
N PRO A 100 -26.47 7.63 -22.07
CA PRO A 100 -27.49 7.75 -21.05
C PRO A 100 -28.00 9.20 -20.96
N PRO A 101 -29.20 9.41 -20.38
CA PRO A 101 -29.74 10.75 -20.16
C PRO A 101 -28.74 11.65 -19.41
N GLY A 102 -28.60 12.89 -19.87
CA GLY A 102 -27.65 13.85 -19.30
C GLY A 102 -26.22 13.77 -19.86
N VAL A 103 -25.90 12.78 -20.71
CA VAL A 103 -24.60 12.68 -21.37
C VAL A 103 -24.72 13.09 -22.84
N GLU A 104 -23.92 14.07 -23.24
CA GLU A 104 -23.91 14.56 -24.62
C GLU A 104 -23.50 13.47 -25.62
N LYS A 105 -24.15 13.47 -26.79
CA LYS A 105 -23.75 12.61 -27.91
C LYS A 105 -22.35 12.99 -28.36
N GLY A 106 -21.45 12.00 -28.41
CA GLY A 106 -20.05 12.22 -28.79
C GLY A 106 -19.12 12.63 -27.63
N ALA A 107 -19.64 12.76 -26.40
CA ALA A 107 -18.83 13.04 -25.23
C ALA A 107 -17.66 12.04 -25.11
N ALA A 108 -16.44 12.54 -24.95
CA ALA A 108 -15.23 11.72 -24.88
C ALA A 108 -15.35 10.62 -23.81
N ARG A 109 -15.91 10.95 -22.66
CA ARG A 109 -16.12 10.01 -21.54
C ARG A 109 -17.07 8.86 -21.88
N TRP A 110 -18.11 9.11 -22.66
CA TRP A 110 -19.01 8.05 -23.14
C TRP A 110 -18.27 7.10 -24.08
N ARG A 111 -17.44 7.65 -24.99
CA ARG A 111 -16.62 6.83 -25.89
C ARG A 111 -15.66 5.93 -25.12
N ASP A 112 -15.00 6.48 -24.09
CA ASP A 112 -14.12 5.72 -23.20
C ASP A 112 -14.86 4.59 -22.49
N TYR A 113 -16.08 4.84 -22.00
CA TYR A 113 -16.89 3.82 -21.35
C TYR A 113 -17.31 2.69 -22.31
N VAL A 114 -17.71 3.02 -23.53
CA VAL A 114 -18.01 2.03 -24.58
C VAL A 114 -16.77 1.16 -24.85
N ALA A 115 -15.58 1.77 -24.96
CA ALA A 115 -14.32 1.05 -25.13
C ALA A 115 -13.98 0.17 -23.91
N TYR A 116 -14.13 0.70 -22.69
CA TYR A 116 -13.99 -0.05 -21.45
C TYR A 116 -14.89 -1.28 -21.42
N ARG A 117 -16.18 -1.12 -21.75
CA ARG A 117 -17.16 -2.22 -21.78
C ARG A 117 -16.81 -3.28 -22.81
N LYS A 118 -16.30 -2.89 -23.98
CA LYS A 118 -15.81 -3.80 -25.02
C LYS A 118 -14.58 -4.59 -24.54
N ASN A 119 -13.61 -3.92 -23.93
CA ASN A 119 -12.40 -4.55 -23.42
C ASN A 119 -12.71 -5.51 -22.27
N ARG A 120 -13.54 -5.11 -21.31
CA ARG A 120 -13.94 -5.96 -20.19
C ARG A 120 -14.72 -7.20 -20.64
N LEU A 121 -15.57 -7.08 -21.66
CA LEU A 121 -16.24 -8.24 -22.25
C LEU A 121 -15.24 -9.23 -22.86
N LYS A 122 -14.20 -8.72 -23.53
CA LYS A 122 -13.12 -9.55 -24.07
C LYS A 122 -12.38 -10.29 -22.94
N GLU A 123 -11.94 -9.57 -21.91
CA GLU A 123 -11.23 -10.14 -20.75
C GLU A 123 -12.07 -11.25 -20.07
N ILE A 124 -13.37 -11.01 -19.86
CA ILE A 124 -14.27 -11.99 -19.26
C ILE A 124 -14.44 -13.23 -20.14
N ARG A 125 -14.58 -13.05 -21.46
CA ARG A 125 -14.71 -14.15 -22.41
C ARG A 125 -13.42 -14.98 -22.47
N ASP A 126 -12.28 -14.32 -22.39
CA ASP A 126 -10.96 -14.95 -22.47
C ASP A 126 -10.57 -15.63 -21.14
N GLY A 127 -11.44 -15.56 -20.10
CA GLY A 127 -11.27 -16.28 -18.83
C GLY A 127 -10.43 -15.55 -17.79
N GLU A 128 -10.12 -14.27 -18.03
CA GLU A 128 -9.27 -13.48 -17.13
C GLU A 128 -9.91 -13.32 -15.74
N PRO A 129 -9.10 -13.29 -14.66
CA PRO A 129 -9.57 -13.14 -13.28
C PRO A 129 -9.98 -11.69 -12.96
N VAL A 130 -10.91 -11.12 -13.74
CA VAL A 130 -11.41 -9.74 -13.60
C VAL A 130 -12.79 -9.71 -12.93
N LYS A 131 -13.12 -8.60 -12.25
CA LYS A 131 -14.49 -8.33 -11.80
C LYS A 131 -15.41 -7.99 -13.00
N GLY A 132 -16.72 -8.10 -12.81
CA GLY A 132 -17.70 -7.60 -13.79
C GLY A 132 -17.52 -6.09 -14.07
N PRO A 133 -17.94 -5.59 -15.26
CA PRO A 133 -17.75 -4.18 -15.58
C PRO A 133 -18.59 -3.28 -14.67
N LEU A 134 -18.07 -2.10 -14.36
CA LEU A 134 -18.82 -1.03 -13.72
C LEU A 134 -20.00 -0.61 -14.60
N LYS A 135 -21.11 -0.21 -13.96
CA LYS A 135 -22.19 0.56 -14.60
C LYS A 135 -21.67 1.96 -14.99
N TRP A 136 -22.43 2.69 -15.80
CA TRP A 136 -22.01 4.01 -16.29
C TRP A 136 -21.73 4.97 -15.12
N GLU A 137 -22.63 5.02 -14.15
CA GLU A 137 -22.57 5.95 -13.01
C GLU A 137 -21.32 5.65 -12.16
N GLY A 138 -21.08 4.38 -11.84
CA GLY A 138 -19.89 3.96 -11.09
C GLY A 138 -18.59 4.13 -11.88
N TYR A 139 -18.63 3.99 -13.21
CA TYR A 139 -17.48 4.26 -14.07
C TYR A 139 -17.15 5.75 -14.08
N GLU A 140 -18.16 6.60 -14.24
CA GLU A 140 -18.01 8.06 -14.24
C GLU A 140 -17.49 8.57 -12.89
N GLU A 141 -18.08 8.10 -11.79
CA GLU A 141 -17.62 8.45 -10.44
C GLU A 141 -16.16 8.03 -10.24
N MET A 142 -15.80 6.79 -10.57
CA MET A 142 -14.42 6.31 -10.49
C MET A 142 -13.47 7.16 -11.35
N ARG A 143 -13.87 7.54 -12.57
CA ARG A 143 -13.06 8.41 -13.43
C ARG A 143 -12.85 9.79 -12.82
N ASN A 144 -13.87 10.38 -12.23
CA ASN A 144 -13.77 11.68 -11.55
C ASN A 144 -12.84 11.60 -10.33
N LEU A 145 -13.01 10.59 -9.48
CA LEU A 145 -12.18 10.38 -8.30
C LEU A 145 -10.71 10.12 -8.68
N HIS A 146 -10.48 9.32 -9.72
CA HIS A 146 -9.14 9.04 -10.22
C HIS A 146 -8.49 10.30 -10.80
N ALA A 147 -9.20 11.08 -11.62
CA ALA A 147 -8.67 12.33 -12.18
C ALA A 147 -8.29 13.33 -11.08
N ARG A 148 -9.18 13.53 -10.08
CA ARG A 148 -8.91 14.39 -8.93
C ARG A 148 -7.71 13.91 -8.12
N GLY A 149 -7.62 12.60 -7.88
CA GLY A 149 -6.46 11.99 -7.21
C GLY A 149 -5.15 12.24 -7.95
N MET A 150 -5.13 12.10 -9.28
CA MET A 150 -3.94 12.36 -10.10
C MET A 150 -3.56 13.85 -10.14
N GLU A 151 -4.54 14.76 -10.09
CA GLU A 151 -4.29 16.20 -9.94
C GLU A 151 -3.66 16.54 -8.59
N PHE A 152 -4.22 15.99 -7.51
CA PHE A 152 -3.66 16.16 -6.17
C PHE A 152 -2.24 15.60 -6.07
N GLU A 153 -1.99 14.40 -6.60
CA GLU A 153 -0.65 13.81 -6.64
C GLU A 153 0.35 14.70 -7.38
N ARG A 154 0.00 15.23 -8.56
CA ARG A 154 0.88 16.16 -9.30
C ARG A 154 1.20 17.42 -8.51
N LYS A 155 0.20 17.99 -7.82
CA LYS A 155 0.39 19.14 -6.93
C LYS A 155 1.35 18.80 -5.78
N MET A 156 1.16 17.65 -5.13
CA MET A 156 2.04 17.23 -4.03
C MET A 156 3.47 16.96 -4.50
N VAL A 157 3.66 16.34 -5.67
CA VAL A 157 4.99 16.14 -6.25
C VAL A 157 5.71 17.48 -6.46
N ALA A 158 5.04 18.47 -7.04
CA ALA A 158 5.62 19.80 -7.21
C ALA A 158 6.01 20.44 -5.87
N ILE A 159 5.17 20.33 -4.84
CA ILE A 159 5.47 20.82 -3.48
C ILE A 159 6.72 20.13 -2.91
N LEU A 160 6.85 18.81 -3.08
CA LEU A 160 8.00 18.06 -2.59
C LEU A 160 9.28 18.43 -3.36
N GLU A 161 9.20 18.63 -4.68
CA GLU A 161 10.33 19.05 -5.51
C GLU A 161 10.82 20.46 -5.13
N GLU A 162 9.88 21.40 -4.92
CA GLU A 162 10.19 22.74 -4.41
C GLU A 162 10.81 22.68 -3.01
N ASP A 163 10.31 21.81 -2.13
CA ASP A 163 10.88 21.60 -0.80
C ASP A 163 12.30 21.00 -0.88
N ALA A 164 12.52 20.01 -1.74
CA ALA A 164 13.84 19.40 -1.97
C ALA A 164 14.89 20.41 -2.46
N ALA A 165 14.48 21.39 -3.27
CA ALA A 165 15.36 22.43 -3.81
C ALA A 165 15.83 23.45 -2.75
N LYS A 166 15.13 23.57 -1.62
CA LYS A 166 15.52 24.48 -0.53
C LYS A 166 16.74 23.97 0.24
N PRO A 167 17.50 24.87 0.90
CA PRO A 167 18.46 24.48 1.92
C PRO A 167 17.78 23.63 3.00
N ARG A 168 18.48 22.61 3.52
CA ARG A 168 17.90 21.63 4.47
C ARG A 168 17.17 22.27 5.65
N ALA A 169 17.69 23.37 6.19
CA ALA A 169 17.11 24.08 7.33
C ALA A 169 15.76 24.76 7.03
N GLU A 170 15.46 25.01 5.76
CA GLU A 170 14.23 25.66 5.29
C GLU A 170 13.20 24.67 4.75
N ARG A 171 13.54 23.38 4.72
CA ARG A 171 12.65 22.30 4.27
C ARG A 171 11.59 22.00 5.32
N THR A 172 10.35 21.85 4.88
CA THR A 172 9.22 21.44 5.73
C THR A 172 9.04 19.93 5.71
N TRP A 173 9.04 19.34 4.51
CA TRP A 173 8.70 17.93 4.31
C TRP A 173 9.94 17.04 4.37
N LEU A 174 11.04 17.48 3.76
CA LEU A 174 12.23 16.67 3.49
C LEU A 174 13.45 17.07 4.32
N LYS A 175 13.23 17.70 5.49
CA LYS A 175 14.27 18.14 6.43
C LYS A 175 15.19 17.01 6.95
N ASP A 176 14.67 15.79 6.97
CA ASP A 176 15.37 14.59 7.45
C ASP A 176 16.28 13.97 6.39
N PHE A 177 16.28 14.51 5.16
CA PHE A 177 17.12 14.07 4.05
C PHE A 177 18.22 15.10 3.78
N GLU A 178 19.43 14.62 3.49
CA GLU A 178 20.53 15.47 3.02
C GLU A 178 20.30 15.81 1.54
N GLN A 179 20.20 14.78 0.69
CA GLN A 179 19.95 14.89 -0.73
C GLN A 179 18.74 14.04 -1.13
N PRO A 180 17.50 14.52 -0.89
CA PRO A 180 16.30 13.77 -1.23
C PRO A 180 16.18 13.56 -2.75
N ARG A 181 15.95 12.31 -3.15
CA ARG A 181 15.59 11.94 -4.52
C ARG A 181 14.13 11.52 -4.55
N ILE A 182 13.31 12.29 -5.24
CA ILE A 182 11.87 12.05 -5.38
C ILE A 182 11.66 11.15 -6.59
N GLU A 183 11.01 10.02 -6.37
CA GLU A 183 10.69 9.04 -7.39
C GLU A 183 9.18 8.81 -7.39
N THR A 184 8.50 9.15 -8.49
CA THR A 184 7.05 8.96 -8.63
C THR A 184 6.74 7.61 -9.26
N HIS A 185 5.55 7.07 -8.99
CA HIS A 185 5.04 5.90 -9.70
C HIS A 185 5.99 4.71 -9.68
N VAL A 186 6.59 4.44 -8.53
CA VAL A 186 7.59 3.38 -8.38
C VAL A 186 6.90 2.06 -8.11
N GLY A 187 7.21 1.04 -8.91
CA GLY A 187 6.77 -0.33 -8.65
C GLY A 187 7.38 -0.84 -7.34
N VAL A 188 6.53 -1.29 -6.42
CA VAL A 188 6.92 -1.92 -5.17
C VAL A 188 6.28 -3.30 -5.05
N ALA A 189 7.04 -4.26 -4.54
CA ALA A 189 6.53 -5.60 -4.23
C ALA A 189 6.74 -5.89 -2.75
N LYS A 190 5.62 -6.16 -2.06
CA LYS A 190 5.61 -6.56 -0.64
C LYS A 190 4.58 -7.66 -0.38
N VAL A 191 3.29 -7.30 -0.35
CA VAL A 191 2.18 -8.26 -0.25
C VAL A 191 1.71 -8.65 -1.64
N ASP A 192 1.57 -7.65 -2.51
CA ASP A 192 1.31 -7.73 -3.94
C ASP A 192 2.23 -6.72 -4.65
N PHE A 193 2.16 -6.69 -5.98
CA PHE A 193 2.82 -5.67 -6.79
C PHE A 193 1.90 -4.45 -6.88
N ARG A 194 2.42 -3.26 -6.55
CA ARG A 194 1.70 -1.98 -6.63
C ARG A 194 2.63 -0.86 -7.04
N TYR A 195 2.03 0.25 -7.43
CA TYR A 195 2.75 1.50 -7.61
C TYR A 195 2.61 2.36 -6.35
N ALA A 196 3.74 2.77 -5.78
CA ALA A 196 3.78 3.83 -4.78
C ALA A 196 3.56 5.17 -5.49
N ASP A 197 2.87 6.11 -4.83
CA ASP A 197 2.66 7.45 -5.39
C ASP A 197 4.00 8.17 -5.49
N VAL A 198 4.70 8.29 -4.36
CA VAL A 198 6.06 8.81 -4.28
C VAL A 198 6.89 7.99 -3.29
N LEU A 199 8.12 7.69 -3.67
CA LEU A 199 9.19 7.32 -2.76
C LEU A 199 10.23 8.44 -2.73
N VAL A 200 10.67 8.82 -1.53
CA VAL A 200 11.82 9.70 -1.35
C VAL A 200 12.98 8.88 -0.80
N ILE A 201 14.08 8.88 -1.54
CA ILE A 201 15.27 8.07 -1.25
C ILE A 201 16.44 9.01 -1.00
N GLU A 202 17.23 8.74 0.03
CA GLU A 202 18.47 9.48 0.28
C GLU A 202 19.48 9.24 -0.84
N GLY A 203 19.90 10.32 -1.50
CA GLY A 203 20.89 10.30 -2.58
C GLY A 203 22.32 10.15 -2.07
N GLN A 204 22.61 10.64 -0.85
CA GLN A 204 23.91 10.52 -0.20
C GLN A 204 23.77 9.86 1.18
N PRO A 205 23.64 8.52 1.21
CA PRO A 205 23.56 7.82 2.48
C PRO A 205 24.88 7.94 3.25
N THR A 206 24.80 8.16 4.56
CA THR A 206 25.97 8.14 5.43
C THR A 206 26.62 6.75 5.38
N PRO A 207 27.95 6.63 5.16
CA PRO A 207 28.62 5.34 5.13
C PRO A 207 28.30 4.49 6.36
N GLY A 208 27.91 3.23 6.13
CA GLY A 208 27.56 2.29 7.19
C GLY A 208 26.13 2.40 7.73
N GLN A 209 25.35 3.41 7.31
CA GLN A 209 23.93 3.49 7.62
C GLN A 209 23.07 2.93 6.47
N PRO A 210 21.90 2.33 6.78
CA PRO A 210 20.95 1.96 5.75
C PRO A 210 20.44 3.22 5.02
N VAL A 211 20.21 3.10 3.71
CA VAL A 211 19.65 4.20 2.91
C VAL A 211 18.29 4.57 3.47
N ARG A 212 18.09 5.86 3.81
CA ARG A 212 16.78 6.36 4.23
C ARG A 212 15.83 6.32 3.05
N VAL A 213 14.67 5.71 3.27
CA VAL A 213 13.57 5.70 2.31
C VAL A 213 12.28 6.03 3.06
N GLU A 214 11.54 7.00 2.55
CA GLU A 214 10.19 7.34 3.01
C GLU A 214 9.20 7.20 1.84
N ALA A 215 8.00 6.73 2.13
CA ALA A 215 6.92 6.65 1.14
C ALA A 215 5.88 7.73 1.44
N PHE A 216 5.37 8.36 0.38
CA PHE A 216 4.24 9.26 0.47
C PHE A 216 3.07 8.59 -0.24
N SER A 217 1.92 8.50 0.44
CA SER A 217 0.68 8.05 -0.16
C SER A 217 -0.35 9.16 -0.10
N PHE A 218 -0.91 9.50 -1.25
CA PHE A 218 -1.83 10.61 -1.39
C PHE A 218 -3.28 10.10 -1.41
N LYS A 219 -4.19 10.87 -0.80
CA LYS A 219 -5.61 10.53 -0.69
C LYS A 219 -6.51 11.73 -1.01
N SER A 220 -7.14 11.72 -2.18
CA SER A 220 -8.21 12.67 -2.51
C SER A 220 -9.59 12.06 -2.28
N ARG A 221 -9.96 11.91 -1.00
CA ARG A 221 -11.25 11.34 -0.57
C ARG A 221 -12.16 12.45 -0.04
N ASP A 222 -13.46 12.37 -0.36
CA ASP A 222 -14.45 13.24 0.28
C ASP A 222 -14.81 12.69 1.66
N LEU A 223 -14.37 13.41 2.70
CA LEU A 223 -14.56 13.12 4.11
C LEU A 223 -15.53 14.10 4.78
N ARG A 224 -16.07 15.10 4.04
CA ARG A 224 -16.87 16.21 4.58
C ARG A 224 -18.02 15.78 5.47
N PHE A 225 -18.68 14.69 5.08
CA PHE A 225 -19.94 14.24 5.66
C PHE A 225 -19.77 13.04 6.60
N LEU A 226 -18.52 12.58 6.81
CA LEU A 226 -18.25 11.46 7.70
C LEU A 226 -18.39 11.89 9.15
N LYS A 227 -19.07 11.07 9.94
CA LYS A 227 -19.12 11.23 11.39
C LYS A 227 -17.79 10.79 12.01
N SER A 228 -17.54 11.22 13.25
CA SER A 228 -16.28 10.93 13.98
C SER A 228 -15.84 9.46 13.90
N GLN A 229 -16.74 8.51 14.18
CA GLN A 229 -16.40 7.08 14.14
C GLN A 229 -16.09 6.58 12.71
N GLU A 230 -16.86 7.04 11.71
CA GLU A 230 -16.64 6.66 10.31
C GLU A 230 -15.32 7.23 9.78
N LEU A 231 -14.99 8.46 10.19
CA LEU A 231 -13.72 9.11 9.89
C LEU A 231 -12.56 8.39 10.53
N GLU A 232 -12.66 8.02 11.82
CA GLU A 232 -11.66 7.22 12.50
C GLU A 232 -11.43 5.89 11.78
N VAL A 233 -12.49 5.14 11.46
CA VAL A 233 -12.39 3.87 10.74
C VAL A 233 -11.72 4.07 9.38
N ARG A 234 -12.11 5.13 8.66
CA ARG A 234 -11.56 5.44 7.34
C ARG A 234 -10.07 5.74 7.41
N VAL A 235 -9.65 6.67 8.26
CA VAL A 235 -8.25 7.09 8.40
C VAL A 235 -7.38 5.93 8.91
N ASN A 236 -7.86 5.14 9.88
CA ASN A 236 -7.15 3.94 10.34
C ASN A 236 -6.99 2.90 9.23
N THR A 237 -8.02 2.70 8.41
CA THR A 237 -7.97 1.75 7.29
C THR A 237 -6.96 2.21 6.24
N ASP A 238 -6.98 3.49 5.87
CA ASP A 238 -6.05 4.05 4.90
C ASP A 238 -4.61 3.99 5.44
N ALA A 239 -4.37 4.35 6.70
CA ALA A 239 -3.05 4.26 7.34
C ALA A 239 -2.54 2.81 7.44
N SER A 240 -3.42 1.87 7.80
CA SER A 240 -3.07 0.44 7.85
C SER A 240 -2.71 -0.09 6.47
N ASN A 241 -3.46 0.29 5.44
CA ASN A 241 -3.16 -0.08 4.06
C ASN A 241 -1.85 0.57 3.58
N ALA A 242 -1.62 1.85 3.90
CA ALA A 242 -0.40 2.55 3.52
C ALA A 242 0.83 1.84 4.11
N MET A 243 0.80 1.51 5.39
CA MET A 243 1.87 0.75 6.04
C MET A 243 2.00 -0.68 5.49
N LYS A 244 0.86 -1.35 5.24
CA LYS A 244 0.84 -2.71 4.69
C LYS A 244 1.54 -2.79 3.34
N TYR A 245 1.28 -1.86 2.43
CA TYR A 245 1.80 -1.93 1.06
C TYR A 245 3.12 -1.16 0.86
N TYR A 246 3.34 -0.06 1.58
CA TYR A 246 4.43 0.87 1.30
C TYR A 246 5.44 1.06 2.44
N GLY A 247 5.14 0.59 3.66
CA GLY A 247 6.04 0.70 4.81
C GLY A 247 6.91 -0.54 5.07
N GLY A 248 7.95 -0.40 5.88
CA GLY A 248 8.86 -1.47 6.26
C GLY A 248 9.63 -2.07 5.08
N SER A 249 10.05 -3.34 5.21
CA SER A 249 10.83 -3.99 4.17
C SER A 249 10.00 -4.31 2.92
N LEU A 250 10.42 -3.78 1.78
CA LEU A 250 9.81 -4.02 0.47
C LEU A 250 10.87 -4.08 -0.63
N ARG A 251 10.48 -4.60 -1.80
CA ARG A 251 11.33 -4.60 -2.99
C ARG A 251 10.91 -3.47 -3.92
N ILE A 252 11.85 -2.57 -4.22
CA ILE A 252 11.69 -1.57 -5.26
C ILE A 252 11.98 -2.24 -6.60
N LEU A 253 11.05 -2.11 -7.54
CA LEU A 253 11.10 -2.67 -8.88
C LEU A 253 11.00 -1.53 -9.89
N ARG A 254 12.14 -1.14 -10.47
CA ARG A 254 12.21 -0.14 -11.53
C ARG A 254 13.31 -0.50 -12.53
N ASP A 255 13.25 0.13 -13.70
CA ASP A 255 14.42 0.27 -14.55
C ASP A 255 15.61 0.84 -13.75
N ARG A 256 16.77 0.20 -13.88
CA ARG A 256 18.05 0.49 -13.19
C ARG A 256 18.08 0.40 -11.66
N MET A 257 16.96 0.11 -10.99
CA MET A 257 16.92 -0.02 -9.53
C MET A 257 16.06 -1.21 -9.10
N ARG A 258 16.73 -2.28 -8.69
CA ARG A 258 16.12 -3.45 -8.04
C ARG A 258 16.80 -3.65 -6.70
N GLN A 259 16.22 -3.09 -5.65
CA GLN A 259 16.80 -3.16 -4.32
C GLN A 259 15.75 -3.49 -3.28
N GLN A 260 16.19 -4.14 -2.20
CA GLN A 260 15.43 -4.20 -0.98
C GLN A 260 15.59 -2.85 -0.27
N ALA A 261 14.48 -2.24 0.10
CA ALA A 261 14.44 -1.02 0.87
C ALA A 261 13.69 -1.29 2.17
N ASP A 262 14.08 -0.57 3.23
CA ASP A 262 13.30 -0.51 4.46
C ASP A 262 12.69 0.88 4.57
N VAL A 263 11.39 0.97 4.29
CA VAL A 263 10.66 2.22 4.35
C VAL A 263 10.31 2.53 5.80
N GLN A 264 11.08 3.43 6.39
CA GLN A 264 11.02 3.75 7.81
C GLN A 264 9.73 4.51 8.16
N ARG A 265 9.21 5.28 7.20
CA ARG A 265 8.07 6.16 7.37
C ARG A 265 7.18 6.18 6.14
N VAL A 266 5.88 6.13 6.38
CA VAL A 266 4.86 6.35 5.36
C VAL A 266 4.06 7.58 5.73
N ARG A 267 4.14 8.64 4.93
CA ARG A 267 3.34 9.84 5.08
C ARG A 267 2.06 9.70 4.28
N LEU A 268 0.93 9.62 4.97
CA LEU A 268 -0.40 9.56 4.40
C LEU A 268 -0.96 10.97 4.35
N ILE A 269 -1.03 11.56 3.16
CA ILE A 269 -1.44 12.96 2.98
C ILE A 269 -2.81 13.02 2.31
N TYR A 270 -3.75 13.68 2.98
CA TYR A 270 -5.08 13.93 2.48
C TYR A 270 -5.17 15.25 1.72
N ASP A 271 -5.98 15.24 0.67
CA ASP A 271 -6.38 16.45 -0.05
C ASP A 271 -7.26 17.31 0.87
N GLY A 272 -6.70 18.41 1.33
CA GLY A 272 -7.21 19.27 2.38
C GLY A 272 -8.15 20.38 1.91
N GLN A 273 -8.53 20.38 0.63
CA GLN A 273 -9.54 21.29 0.07
C GLN A 273 -10.91 21.14 0.77
N GLU A 274 -12.01 21.44 0.09
CA GLU A 274 -13.38 21.19 0.57
C GLU A 274 -13.72 19.70 0.68
N LEU A 275 -12.76 18.83 1.00
CA LEU A 275 -12.93 17.40 1.16
C LEU A 275 -12.80 16.96 2.62
N LEU A 276 -12.27 17.81 3.51
CA LEU A 276 -12.21 17.51 4.93
C LEU A 276 -13.53 17.85 5.65
N PRO A 277 -13.79 17.25 6.83
CA PRO A 277 -14.89 17.67 7.69
C PRO A 277 -14.82 19.17 7.99
N LYS A 278 -16.00 19.82 8.11
CA LYS A 278 -16.07 21.23 8.51
C LYS A 278 -15.35 21.50 9.84
N GLU A 279 -15.46 20.57 10.78
CA GLU A 279 -14.72 20.59 12.02
C GLU A 279 -13.39 19.83 11.84
N LEU A 280 -12.32 20.55 11.49
CA LEU A 280 -10.99 19.98 11.25
C LEU A 280 -10.44 19.21 12.45
N LYS A 281 -10.86 19.56 13.67
CA LYS A 281 -10.51 18.83 14.89
C LYS A 281 -10.87 17.35 14.81
N LEU A 282 -11.99 17.01 14.15
CA LEU A 282 -12.39 15.61 13.94
C LEU A 282 -11.36 14.86 13.11
N PHE A 283 -10.82 15.49 12.06
CA PHE A 283 -9.74 14.91 11.25
C PHE A 283 -8.46 14.76 12.06
N SER A 284 -8.04 15.81 12.78
CA SER A 284 -6.83 15.76 13.61
C SER A 284 -6.91 14.69 14.70
N ASP A 285 -8.07 14.50 15.31
CA ASP A 285 -8.27 13.42 16.29
C ASP A 285 -8.19 12.03 15.64
N ALA A 286 -8.81 11.84 14.48
CA ALA A 286 -8.72 10.58 13.73
C ALA A 286 -7.27 10.27 13.28
N ALA A 287 -6.55 11.28 12.78
CA ALA A 287 -5.14 11.19 12.39
C ALA A 287 -4.27 10.76 13.58
N ARG A 288 -4.38 11.46 14.71
CA ARG A 288 -3.63 11.15 15.95
C ARG A 288 -3.93 9.74 16.46
N ILE A 289 -5.17 9.27 16.34
CA ILE A 289 -5.53 7.90 16.72
C ILE A 289 -4.86 6.90 15.79
N ALA A 290 -4.86 7.14 14.48
CA ALA A 290 -4.21 6.28 13.50
C ALA A 290 -2.70 6.20 13.70
N GLU A 291 -2.01 7.32 13.89
CA GLU A 291 -0.55 7.37 14.14
C GLU A 291 -0.16 6.63 15.43
N LYS A 292 -1.01 6.69 16.47
CA LYS A 292 -0.79 5.94 17.71
C LYS A 292 -0.90 4.43 17.49
N LYS A 293 -1.91 4.00 16.72
CA LYS A 293 -2.23 2.59 16.45
C LYS A 293 -1.26 1.97 15.44
N ILE A 294 -0.83 2.72 14.44
CA ILE A 294 -0.10 2.22 13.27
C ILE A 294 1.29 2.86 13.24
N LYS A 295 2.26 2.15 13.81
CA LYS A 295 3.64 2.64 13.90
C LYS A 295 4.26 2.84 12.52
N GLY A 296 5.00 3.94 12.37
CA GLY A 296 5.67 4.31 11.12
C GLY A 296 4.79 5.07 10.12
N VAL A 297 3.54 5.39 10.47
CA VAL A 297 2.67 6.25 9.65
C VAL A 297 2.53 7.63 10.28
N GLU A 298 2.63 8.67 9.46
CA GLU A 298 2.26 10.05 9.78
C GLU A 298 1.07 10.45 8.89
N VAL A 299 0.06 11.11 9.47
CA VAL A 299 -1.19 11.45 8.78
C VAL A 299 -1.36 12.96 8.75
N GLU A 300 -1.33 13.52 7.54
CA GLU A 300 -1.34 14.97 7.32
C GLU A 300 -2.37 15.35 6.23
N TYR A 301 -2.57 16.64 6.01
CA TYR A 301 -3.40 17.16 4.91
C TYR A 301 -2.76 18.40 4.27
N GLN A 302 -3.10 18.69 3.00
CA GLN A 302 -2.56 19.81 2.22
C GLN A 302 -3.61 20.65 1.50
#